data_AF-A0A259PGN7-F1
#
_entry.id   AF-A0A259PGN7-F1
#
_cell.length_a   1.000
_cell.length_b   1.000
_cell.length_c   1.000
_cell.angle_alpha   90.00
_cell.angle_beta   90.00
_cell.angle_gamma   90.00
#
_symmetry.space_group_name_H-M   'P 1'
#
loop_
_entity.id
_entity.type
_entity.pdbx_description
1 polymer ?
#
loop_
_entity_poly.entity_id
_entity_poly.type
_entity_poly.pdbx_seq_one_letter_code
_entity_poly.pdbx_strand_id
1 'polypeptide(L)'
;MKIDQYWDVTTIDIVRQGWHVEQHYAHLYWFQYLRFSPSYLLAKKARITGLTSQEKKTLPKDFNKVLETYDLLGDVHNTVFRLWWLKNGYDVFGVPYKEPGVQGVALVDSAIKPQKEDLNLFFQHLNSLHEHPQAGKSLVLSIPLNQSSKTSLSQIKALLEANKPTKVVAPKKVKPKLCLQGQRFNFNALMKGFGLLMFKAAFPQMEHWRLGVVAKLSDSYSPALDHMAPRSAKDAIEAGDRILMGKITYRALDKYLKIAENAARGKFPCSDPIDIPPFDWKQLNLEYNKTTKWEQRLLKRVLAKEQHSKSNITKP
;
A
#
# COMPACT_ATOMS: atom_id res chain seq x y z
N MET A 1 -1.58 -23.78 5.95
CA MET A 1 -2.46 -22.60 5.84
C MET A 1 -2.38 -22.14 4.39
N LYS A 2 -3.47 -22.25 3.61
CA LYS A 2 -3.48 -21.73 2.22
C LYS A 2 -3.38 -20.20 2.32
N ILE A 3 -2.57 -19.61 1.45
CA ILE A 3 -2.32 -18.16 1.36
C ILE A 3 -3.63 -17.36 1.40
N ASP A 4 -4.70 -17.93 0.85
CA ASP A 4 -6.05 -17.35 0.70
C ASP A 4 -6.73 -16.94 2.03
N GLN A 5 -6.46 -17.61 3.15
CA GLN A 5 -7.07 -17.25 4.45
C GLN A 5 -6.53 -15.95 5.07
N TYR A 6 -5.38 -15.46 4.61
CA TYR A 6 -4.89 -14.13 5.00
C TYR A 6 -5.60 -13.01 4.19
N TRP A 7 -6.27 -13.38 3.09
CA TRP A 7 -6.84 -12.48 2.07
C TRP A 7 -8.38 -12.42 2.04
N ASP A 8 -9.09 -13.36 2.67
CA ASP A 8 -10.56 -13.51 2.59
C ASP A 8 -11.38 -12.45 3.36
N VAL A 9 -10.90 -11.21 3.44
CA VAL A 9 -11.73 -10.09 3.87
C VAL A 9 -11.87 -9.11 2.73
N THR A 10 -13.10 -8.97 2.27
CA THR A 10 -13.51 -8.05 1.22
C THR A 10 -13.14 -6.62 1.60
N THR A 11 -12.77 -5.82 0.60
CA THR A 11 -12.37 -4.40 0.69
C THR A 11 -13.42 -3.47 1.32
N ILE A 12 -14.61 -4.00 1.60
CA ILE A 12 -15.77 -3.29 2.13
C ILE A 12 -15.51 -2.81 3.58
N ASP A 13 -14.70 -3.54 4.36
CA ASP A 13 -14.46 -3.25 5.78
C ASP A 13 -13.30 -2.27 6.07
N ILE A 14 -12.74 -1.64 5.04
CA ILE A 14 -11.53 -0.81 5.16
C ILE A 14 -11.77 0.64 4.69
N VAL A 15 -12.96 0.95 4.17
CA VAL A 15 -13.29 2.30 3.69
C VAL A 15 -13.35 3.28 4.86
N ARG A 16 -12.40 4.23 4.91
CA ARG A 16 -12.50 5.42 5.77
C ARG A 16 -13.37 6.45 5.07
N GLN A 17 -14.50 6.81 5.67
CA GLN A 17 -15.42 7.79 5.10
C GLN A 17 -14.68 9.11 4.77
N GLY A 18 -14.83 9.61 3.54
CA GLY A 18 -14.18 10.85 3.07
C GLY A 18 -12.74 10.69 2.53
N TRP A 19 -12.22 9.46 2.44
CA TRP A 19 -10.91 9.17 1.84
C TRP A 19 -11.07 8.27 0.62
N HIS A 20 -10.39 8.63 -0.47
CA HIS A 20 -10.29 7.79 -1.65
C HIS A 20 -8.88 7.18 -1.74
N VAL A 21 -8.81 5.86 -1.81
CA VAL A 21 -7.56 5.11 -2.01
C VAL A 21 -7.80 4.01 -3.03
N GLU A 22 -7.07 4.03 -4.14
CA GLU A 22 -7.06 2.92 -5.09
C GLU A 22 -6.15 1.81 -4.52
N GLN A 23 -6.71 0.97 -3.65
CA GLN A 23 -5.95 -0.13 -3.05
C GLN A 23 -5.55 -1.14 -4.13
N HIS A 24 -4.27 -1.10 -4.50
CA HIS A 24 -3.67 -2.03 -5.44
C HIS A 24 -2.76 -3.04 -4.73
N TYR A 25 -2.66 -4.29 -5.22
CA TYR A 25 -1.79 -5.34 -4.63
C TYR A 25 -0.32 -4.92 -4.53
N ALA A 26 0.12 -3.97 -5.35
CA ALA A 26 1.47 -3.46 -5.30
C ALA A 26 1.79 -2.73 -3.98
N HIS A 27 0.79 -2.20 -3.26
CA HIS A 27 1.01 -1.63 -1.92
C HIS A 27 1.40 -2.69 -0.89
N LEU A 28 0.82 -3.90 -1.00
CA LEU A 28 1.28 -5.05 -0.21
C LEU A 28 2.74 -5.34 -0.51
N TYR A 29 3.12 -5.41 -1.79
CA TYR A 29 4.51 -5.68 -2.12
C TYR A 29 5.42 -4.54 -1.70
N TRP A 30 4.99 -3.28 -1.75
CA TRP A 30 5.75 -2.17 -1.18
C TRP A 30 6.05 -2.46 0.30
N PHE A 31 5.02 -2.77 1.08
CA PHE A 31 5.14 -3.16 2.48
C PHE A 31 6.11 -4.33 2.70
N GLN A 32 6.03 -5.38 1.88
CA GLN A 32 6.90 -6.56 1.99
C GLN A 32 8.36 -6.28 1.57
N TYR A 33 8.57 -5.49 0.51
CA TYR A 33 9.90 -5.13 0.04
C TYR A 33 10.63 -4.20 1.01
N LEU A 34 9.91 -3.32 1.73
CA LEU A 34 10.50 -2.50 2.80
C LEU A 34 11.14 -3.33 3.91
N ARG A 35 10.60 -4.53 4.20
CA ARG A 35 11.19 -5.47 5.18
C ARG A 35 12.54 -6.05 4.73
N PHE A 36 12.84 -5.96 3.43
CA PHE A 36 14.08 -6.43 2.83
C PHE A 36 15.02 -5.28 2.42
N SER A 37 14.73 -4.04 2.83
CA SER A 37 15.61 -2.89 2.62
C SER A 37 16.52 -2.65 3.84
N PRO A 38 17.85 -2.85 3.73
CA PRO A 38 18.78 -2.49 4.78
C PRO A 38 18.71 -1.00 5.15
N SER A 39 18.51 -0.08 4.18
CA SER A 39 18.41 1.34 4.51
C SER A 39 17.17 1.63 5.34
N TYR A 40 16.03 0.97 5.06
CA TYR A 40 14.82 1.14 5.85
C TYR A 40 14.96 0.58 7.27
N LEU A 41 15.68 -0.54 7.43
CA LEU A 41 16.02 -1.08 8.74
C LEU A 41 16.92 -0.12 9.54
N LEU A 42 17.89 0.52 8.87
CA LEU A 42 18.71 1.56 9.49
C LEU A 42 17.87 2.79 9.87
N ALA A 43 16.90 3.20 9.05
CA ALA A 43 16.00 4.31 9.40
C ALA A 43 15.15 3.99 10.64
N LYS A 44 14.62 2.77 10.73
CA LYS A 44 13.97 2.26 11.95
C LYS A 44 14.89 2.37 13.16
N LYS A 45 16.11 1.86 13.05
CA LYS A 45 17.09 1.90 14.15
C LYS A 45 17.42 3.33 14.55
N ALA A 46 17.63 4.22 13.58
CA ALA A 46 17.91 5.63 13.80
C ALA A 46 16.81 6.33 14.62
N ARG A 47 15.54 6.01 14.36
CA ARG A 47 14.39 6.59 15.05
C ARG A 47 14.10 5.99 16.43
N ILE A 48 14.45 4.71 16.66
CA ILE A 48 14.14 4.03 17.93
C ILE A 48 15.30 4.09 18.92
N THR A 49 16.51 3.75 18.49
CA THR A 49 17.68 3.59 19.38
C THR A 49 18.86 4.48 19.01
N GLY A 50 18.82 5.13 17.86
CA GLY A 50 19.96 5.80 17.25
C GLY A 50 20.91 4.82 16.54
N LEU A 51 21.79 5.39 15.70
CA LEU A 51 22.80 4.66 14.93
C LEU A 51 24.17 4.72 15.61
N THR A 52 24.89 3.61 15.54
CA THR A 52 26.29 3.55 15.97
C THR A 52 27.20 4.33 15.01
N SER A 53 28.41 4.68 15.47
CA SER A 53 29.41 5.36 14.62
C SER A 53 29.80 4.57 13.38
N GLN A 54 29.77 3.23 13.46
CA GLN A 54 30.07 2.38 12.31
C GLN A 54 28.93 2.36 11.29
N GLU A 55 27.68 2.29 11.74
CA GLU A 55 26.52 2.33 10.85
C GLU A 55 26.38 3.68 10.14
N LYS A 56 26.74 4.78 10.81
CA LYS A 56 26.78 6.12 10.21
C LYS A 56 27.72 6.19 8.99
N LYS A 57 28.79 5.40 8.97
CA LYS A 57 29.75 5.36 7.84
C LYS A 57 29.22 4.61 6.63
N THR A 58 28.25 3.72 6.82
CA THR A 58 27.66 2.89 5.75
C THR A 58 26.36 3.46 5.22
N LEU A 59 25.95 4.65 5.66
CA LEU A 59 24.70 5.27 5.21
C LEU A 59 24.81 5.69 3.74
N PRO A 60 23.76 5.45 2.94
CA PRO A 60 23.72 6.00 1.59
C PRO A 60 23.66 7.53 1.67
N LYS A 61 24.19 8.20 0.65
CA LYS A 61 24.25 9.69 0.60
C LYS A 61 22.88 10.35 0.76
N ASP A 62 21.82 9.67 0.32
CA ASP A 62 20.44 10.16 0.36
C ASP A 62 19.62 9.57 1.52
N PHE A 63 20.27 9.14 2.61
CA PHE A 63 19.60 8.52 3.76
C PHE A 63 18.49 9.38 4.38
N ASN A 64 18.54 10.71 4.25
CA ASN A 64 17.45 11.60 4.68
C ASN A 64 16.12 11.28 3.98
N LYS A 65 16.14 10.91 2.69
CA LYS A 65 14.93 10.47 1.97
C LYS A 65 14.36 9.17 2.52
N VAL A 66 15.25 8.30 3.01
CA VAL A 66 14.86 7.05 3.66
C VAL A 66 14.20 7.33 5.00
N LEU A 67 14.72 8.28 5.76
CA LEU A 67 14.11 8.75 7.00
C LEU A 67 12.74 9.39 6.75
N GLU A 68 12.60 10.25 5.74
CA GLU A 68 11.31 10.85 5.35
C GLU A 68 10.27 9.76 4.99
N THR A 69 10.69 8.76 4.22
CA THR A 69 9.82 7.63 3.86
C THR A 69 9.43 6.81 5.09
N TYR A 70 10.37 6.58 6.00
CA TYR A 70 10.11 5.89 7.27
C TYR A 70 9.16 6.70 8.17
N ASP A 71 9.30 8.02 8.23
CA ASP A 71 8.43 8.89 9.03
C ASP A 71 6.98 8.88 8.49
N LEU A 72 6.80 8.66 7.19
CA LEU A 72 5.49 8.47 6.57
C LEU A 72 4.92 7.06 6.77
N LEU A 73 5.71 6.02 6.48
CA LEU A 73 5.23 4.64 6.41
C LEU A 73 5.36 3.88 7.73
N GLY A 74 6.22 4.31 8.65
CA GLY A 74 6.43 3.72 9.97
C GLY A 74 7.03 2.31 9.97
N ASP A 75 6.98 1.65 11.13
CA ASP A 75 7.58 0.32 11.30
C ASP A 75 6.75 -0.78 10.63
N VAL A 76 7.28 -1.35 9.55
CA VAL A 76 6.66 -2.47 8.80
C VAL A 76 6.96 -3.86 9.39
N HIS A 77 7.88 -3.96 10.37
CA HIS A 77 8.31 -5.25 10.95
C HIS A 77 7.49 -5.66 12.18
N ASN A 78 6.88 -4.70 12.86
CA ASN A 78 6.06 -4.93 14.07
C ASN A 78 4.59 -4.60 13.81
N THR A 79 4.09 -4.98 12.63
CA THR A 79 2.70 -4.78 12.20
C THR A 79 2.36 -5.79 11.12
N VAL A 80 1.06 -6.02 10.88
CA VAL A 80 0.57 -6.75 9.71
C VAL A 80 0.07 -5.77 8.67
N PHE A 81 0.10 -6.15 7.39
CA PHE A 81 -0.25 -5.25 6.29
C PHE A 81 -1.56 -4.51 6.50
N ARG A 82 -2.63 -5.18 6.97
CA ARG A 82 -3.93 -4.54 7.18
C ARG A 82 -3.91 -3.46 8.27
N LEU A 83 -3.28 -3.73 9.41
CA LEU A 83 -3.17 -2.76 10.51
C LEU A 83 -2.29 -1.58 10.09
N TRP A 84 -1.20 -1.87 9.38
CA TRP A 84 -0.35 -0.85 8.78
C TRP A 84 -1.09 0.01 7.75
N TRP A 85 -1.90 -0.62 6.90
CA TRP A 85 -2.67 0.05 5.87
C TRP A 85 -3.66 1.03 6.50
N LEU A 86 -4.43 0.58 7.50
CA LEU A 86 -5.36 1.41 8.26
C LEU A 86 -4.67 2.57 9.00
N LYS A 87 -3.48 2.33 9.56
CA LYS A 87 -2.77 3.32 10.38
C LYS A 87 -2.02 4.36 9.54
N ASN A 88 -1.30 3.92 8.52
CA ASN A 88 -0.34 4.74 7.76
C ASN A 88 -0.68 4.76 6.26
N GLY A 89 -1.04 3.60 5.69
CA GLY A 89 -1.27 3.45 4.25
C GLY A 89 -2.35 4.38 3.70
N TYR A 90 -3.51 4.48 4.36
CA TYR A 90 -4.60 5.39 3.95
C TYR A 90 -4.14 6.84 3.83
N ASP A 91 -3.40 7.33 4.82
CA ASP A 91 -3.01 8.73 4.88
C ASP A 91 -1.85 9.06 3.93
N VAL A 92 -1.11 8.05 3.47
CA VAL A 92 0.06 8.19 2.60
C VAL A 92 -0.30 7.99 1.13
N PHE A 93 -1.06 6.94 0.82
CA PHE A 93 -1.45 6.58 -0.56
C PHE A 93 -2.84 7.09 -0.93
N GLY A 94 -3.62 7.50 0.07
CA GLY A 94 -4.93 8.08 -0.15
C GLY A 94 -4.89 9.57 -0.43
N VAL A 95 -5.99 10.02 -1.01
CA VAL A 95 -6.31 11.43 -1.12
C VAL A 95 -7.51 11.70 -0.23
N PRO A 96 -7.45 12.71 0.67
CA PRO A 96 -8.65 13.21 1.32
C PRO A 96 -9.48 13.94 0.26
N TYR A 97 -10.31 13.19 -0.44
CA TYR A 97 -11.27 13.75 -1.37
C TYR A 97 -12.66 13.44 -0.86
N LYS A 98 -13.32 14.47 -0.32
CA LYS A 98 -14.77 14.47 -0.30
C LYS A 98 -15.16 15.01 -1.66
N GLU A 99 -15.51 14.11 -2.59
CA GLU A 99 -16.14 14.55 -3.83
C GLU A 99 -17.31 15.48 -3.49
N PRO A 100 -17.45 16.62 -4.18
CA PRO A 100 -18.66 17.40 -4.10
C PRO A 100 -19.83 16.53 -4.58
N GLY A 101 -20.51 15.90 -3.63
CA GLY A 101 -21.70 15.09 -3.87
C GLY A 101 -22.96 15.93 -3.73
N VAL A 102 -24.00 15.57 -4.47
CA VAL A 102 -25.34 16.14 -4.26
C VAL A 102 -25.83 15.73 -2.88
N GLN A 103 -26.28 16.70 -2.09
CA GLN A 103 -26.84 16.49 -0.76
C GLN A 103 -28.22 17.12 -0.68
N GLY A 104 -29.17 16.40 -0.10
CA GLY A 104 -30.45 17.00 0.31
C GLY A 104 -30.21 17.80 1.58
N VAL A 105 -30.44 19.13 1.53
CA VAL A 105 -30.25 20.02 2.69
C VAL A 105 -31.43 19.95 3.64
N ALA A 106 -32.65 19.99 3.09
CA ALA A 106 -33.89 19.85 3.85
C ALA A 106 -35.03 19.46 2.90
N LEU A 107 -36.09 18.86 3.46
CA LEU A 107 -37.38 18.68 2.80
C LEU A 107 -38.37 19.64 3.46
N VAL A 108 -38.92 20.57 2.69
CA VAL A 108 -39.82 21.62 3.22
C VAL A 108 -41.21 21.44 2.61
N ASP A 109 -42.23 21.45 3.46
CA ASP A 109 -43.63 21.48 3.04
C ASP A 109 -44.16 22.92 3.11
N SER A 110 -44.68 23.42 1.99
CA SER A 110 -45.28 24.76 1.91
C SER A 110 -46.45 24.99 2.86
N ALA A 111 -47.12 23.93 3.32
CA ALA A 111 -48.23 24.01 4.27
C ALA A 111 -47.75 24.19 5.72
N ILE A 112 -46.47 23.94 6.01
CA ILE A 112 -45.92 23.93 7.37
C ILE A 112 -44.92 25.09 7.49
N LYS A 113 -45.11 25.95 8.50
CA LYS A 113 -44.12 26.99 8.79
C LYS A 113 -42.80 26.35 9.24
N PRO A 114 -41.63 26.81 8.72
CA PRO A 114 -40.34 26.29 9.13
C PRO A 114 -40.13 26.44 10.63
N GLN A 115 -39.61 25.40 11.27
CA GLN A 115 -39.23 25.42 12.67
C GLN A 115 -37.76 25.85 12.83
N LYS A 116 -37.36 26.14 14.07
CA LYS A 116 -35.98 26.57 14.38
C LYS A 116 -34.95 25.51 13.99
N GLU A 117 -35.33 24.25 14.10
CA GLU A 117 -34.52 23.09 13.73
C GLU A 117 -34.24 23.03 12.21
N ASP A 118 -35.21 23.39 11.37
CA ASP A 118 -35.05 23.43 9.90
C ASP A 118 -34.04 24.51 9.49
N LEU A 119 -34.09 25.67 10.16
CA LEU A 119 -33.12 26.74 9.97
C LEU A 119 -31.73 26.31 10.44
N ASN A 120 -31.63 25.59 11.56
CA ASN A 120 -30.36 25.09 12.07
C ASN A 120 -29.70 24.11 11.07
N LEU A 121 -30.46 23.23 10.42
CA LEU A 121 -29.93 22.32 9.38
C LEU A 121 -29.32 23.10 8.21
N PHE A 122 -30.01 24.15 7.75
CA PHE A 122 -29.50 25.02 6.70
C PHE A 122 -28.22 25.75 7.11
N PHE A 123 -28.18 26.32 8.31
CA PHE A 123 -26.98 26.97 8.85
C PHE A 123 -25.81 26.01 9.03
N GLN A 124 -26.06 24.79 9.54
CA GLN A 124 -25.05 23.75 9.65
C GLN A 124 -24.47 23.37 8.28
N HIS A 125 -25.30 23.29 7.25
CA HIS A 125 -24.83 23.05 5.88
C HIS A 125 -23.93 24.18 5.37
N LEU A 126 -24.32 25.44 5.57
CA LEU A 126 -23.49 26.58 5.17
C LEU A 126 -22.14 26.63 5.92
N ASN A 127 -22.13 26.32 7.22
CA ASN A 127 -20.90 26.24 8.00
C ASN A 127 -19.98 25.10 7.51
N SER A 128 -20.55 23.94 7.20
CA SER A 128 -19.83 22.79 6.62
C SER A 128 -19.17 23.13 5.27
N LEU A 129 -19.86 23.90 4.41
CA LEU A 129 -19.28 24.39 3.15
C LEU A 129 -18.10 25.35 3.40
N HIS A 130 -18.18 26.19 4.44
CA HIS A 130 -17.09 27.10 4.82
C HIS A 130 -15.85 26.35 5.33
N GLU A 131 -16.05 25.31 6.15
CA GLU A 131 -14.99 24.46 6.70
C GLU A 131 -14.31 23.57 5.65
N HIS A 132 -14.90 23.43 4.46
CA HIS A 132 -14.37 22.65 3.34
C HIS A 132 -14.16 23.48 2.07
N PRO A 133 -13.18 24.42 2.04
CA PRO A 133 -12.96 25.34 0.91
C PRO A 133 -12.68 24.66 -0.44
N GLN A 134 -12.34 23.37 -0.41
CA GLN A 134 -11.98 22.59 -1.58
C GLN A 134 -13.22 22.13 -2.40
N ALA A 135 -14.42 22.25 -1.82
CA ALA A 135 -15.69 21.95 -2.51
C ALA A 135 -16.05 22.99 -3.59
N GLY A 136 -15.37 24.13 -3.63
CA GLY A 136 -15.59 25.19 -4.61
C GLY A 136 -16.91 25.95 -4.39
N LYS A 137 -17.38 26.65 -5.43
CA LYS A 137 -18.69 27.32 -5.39
C LYS A 137 -19.80 26.26 -5.45
N SER A 138 -20.74 26.32 -4.53
CA SER A 138 -21.93 25.45 -4.51
C SER A 138 -23.20 26.28 -4.72
N LEU A 139 -24.15 25.71 -5.46
CA LEU A 139 -25.47 26.28 -5.66
C LEU A 139 -26.47 25.53 -4.76
N VAL A 140 -27.20 26.25 -3.93
CA VAL A 140 -28.32 25.68 -3.17
C VAL A 140 -29.59 25.88 -3.99
N LEU A 141 -30.34 24.81 -4.21
CA LEU A 141 -31.54 24.78 -5.04
C LEU A 141 -32.75 24.35 -4.22
N SER A 142 -33.89 25.03 -4.43
CA SER A 142 -35.20 24.53 -4.01
C SER A 142 -35.83 23.81 -5.20
N ILE A 143 -36.18 22.54 -5.02
CA ILE A 143 -36.75 21.70 -6.08
C ILE A 143 -38.19 21.35 -5.67
N PRO A 144 -39.20 21.91 -6.34
CA PRO A 144 -40.59 21.52 -6.11
C PRO A 144 -40.78 20.04 -6.48
N LEU A 145 -41.41 19.27 -5.59
CA LEU A 145 -41.67 17.84 -5.81
C LEU A 145 -43.00 17.58 -6.53
N ASN A 146 -43.82 18.61 -6.73
CA ASN A 146 -45.13 18.53 -7.40
C ASN A 146 -45.06 18.68 -8.93
N GLN A 147 -43.87 18.88 -9.49
CA GLN A 147 -43.66 19.00 -10.94
C GLN A 147 -42.97 17.76 -11.51
N SER A 148 -43.06 17.57 -12.83
CA SER A 148 -42.42 16.43 -13.49
C SER A 148 -40.89 16.48 -13.33
N SER A 149 -40.26 15.32 -13.13
CA SER A 149 -38.80 15.21 -13.05
C SER A 149 -38.08 15.80 -14.27
N LYS A 150 -38.69 15.69 -15.46
CA LYS A 150 -38.17 16.27 -16.70
C LYS A 150 -38.09 17.79 -16.63
N THR A 151 -39.13 18.44 -16.10
CA THR A 151 -39.17 19.90 -15.92
C THR A 151 -38.13 20.35 -14.89
N SER A 152 -38.09 19.70 -13.71
CA SER A 152 -37.10 19.99 -12.66
C SER A 152 -35.67 19.89 -13.19
N LEU A 153 -35.33 18.80 -13.89
CA LEU A 153 -33.98 18.61 -14.43
C LEU A 153 -33.60 19.65 -15.48
N SER A 154 -34.54 20.09 -16.31
CA SER A 154 -34.32 21.16 -17.29
C SER A 154 -33.98 22.49 -16.59
N GLN A 155 -34.73 22.85 -15.55
CA GLN A 155 -34.50 24.06 -14.75
C GLN A 155 -33.18 24.00 -13.99
N ILE A 156 -32.89 22.86 -13.34
CA ILE A 156 -31.61 22.62 -12.65
C ILE A 156 -30.45 22.78 -13.64
N LYS A 157 -30.56 22.19 -14.83
CA LYS A 157 -29.52 22.30 -15.87
C LYS A 157 -29.31 23.76 -16.28
N ALA A 158 -30.37 24.52 -16.52
CA ALA A 158 -30.27 25.94 -16.87
C ALA A 158 -29.57 26.76 -15.77
N LEU A 159 -29.92 26.52 -14.50
CA LEU A 159 -29.29 27.19 -13.36
C LEU A 159 -27.82 26.81 -13.20
N LEU A 160 -27.47 25.54 -13.43
CA LEU A 160 -26.08 25.08 -13.42
C LEU A 160 -25.28 25.77 -14.52
N GLU A 161 -25.79 25.83 -15.75
CA GLU A 161 -25.13 26.51 -16.88
C GLU A 161 -24.90 28.01 -16.60
N ALA A 162 -25.90 28.70 -16.05
CA ALA A 162 -25.81 30.13 -15.73
C ALA A 162 -24.80 30.43 -14.60
N ASN A 163 -24.57 29.47 -13.70
CA ASN A 163 -23.68 29.63 -12.54
C ASN A 163 -22.35 28.88 -12.69
N LYS A 164 -22.01 28.39 -13.89
CA LYS A 164 -20.70 27.78 -14.15
C LYS A 164 -19.59 28.79 -13.80
N PRO A 165 -18.58 28.40 -13.00
CA PRO A 165 -17.50 29.29 -12.65
C PRO A 165 -16.70 29.69 -13.91
N THR A 166 -16.58 31.00 -14.16
CA THR A 166 -15.87 31.61 -15.30
C THR A 166 -14.37 31.32 -15.34
N LYS A 167 -13.80 30.95 -14.19
CA LYS A 167 -12.50 30.29 -14.09
C LYS A 167 -12.74 28.96 -13.40
N VAL A 168 -12.60 27.86 -14.14
CA VAL A 168 -12.44 26.54 -13.55
C VAL A 168 -11.11 26.57 -12.80
N VAL A 169 -11.13 27.03 -11.55
CA VAL A 169 -10.06 26.65 -10.61
C VAL A 169 -10.30 25.15 -10.45
N ALA A 170 -9.64 24.36 -11.29
CA ALA A 170 -9.69 22.91 -11.16
C ALA A 170 -9.41 22.63 -9.68
N PRO A 171 -10.29 21.88 -8.99
CA PRO A 171 -10.05 21.56 -7.58
C PRO A 171 -8.61 21.08 -7.50
N LYS A 172 -7.80 21.72 -6.64
CA LYS A 172 -6.38 21.39 -6.51
C LYS A 172 -6.34 19.88 -6.35
N LYS A 173 -5.87 19.15 -7.36
CA LYS A 173 -5.79 17.69 -7.31
C LYS A 173 -4.83 17.38 -6.18
N VAL A 174 -5.36 17.13 -4.98
CA VAL A 174 -4.57 16.71 -3.84
C VAL A 174 -3.98 15.37 -4.26
N LYS A 175 -2.67 15.34 -4.44
CA LYS A 175 -1.98 14.10 -4.78
C LYS A 175 -1.70 13.36 -3.48
N PRO A 176 -1.71 12.01 -3.49
CA PRO A 176 -1.24 11.27 -2.33
C PRO A 176 0.23 11.60 -2.08
N LYS A 177 0.67 11.40 -0.83
CA LYS A 177 2.05 11.70 -0.42
C LYS A 177 3.05 10.82 -1.16
N LEU A 178 2.68 9.56 -1.41
CA LEU A 178 3.42 8.62 -2.24
C LEU A 178 2.52 7.99 -3.30
N CYS A 179 3.10 7.70 -4.46
CA CYS A 179 2.44 7.01 -5.56
C CYS A 179 3.23 5.78 -5.98
N LEU A 180 2.51 4.75 -6.43
CA LEU A 180 3.11 3.66 -7.18
C LEU A 180 3.73 4.18 -8.50
N GLN A 181 4.84 3.59 -8.89
CA GLN A 181 5.61 3.95 -10.08
C GLN A 181 5.21 3.07 -11.27
N GLY A 182 4.81 3.71 -12.37
CA GLY A 182 4.36 3.04 -13.59
C GLY A 182 2.85 2.81 -13.67
N GLN A 183 2.39 2.38 -14.85
CA GLN A 183 0.96 2.21 -15.16
C GLN A 183 0.51 0.75 -15.12
N ARG A 184 1.43 -0.21 -15.28
CA ARG A 184 1.14 -1.65 -15.32
C ARG A 184 2.09 -2.37 -14.38
N PHE A 185 1.50 -3.10 -13.43
CA PHE A 185 2.23 -3.88 -12.45
C PHE A 185 2.18 -5.36 -12.84
N ASN A 186 3.28 -6.08 -12.63
CA ASN A 186 3.34 -7.51 -12.83
C ASN A 186 3.39 -8.21 -11.47
N PHE A 187 2.23 -8.70 -11.01
CA PHE A 187 2.07 -9.43 -9.75
C PHE A 187 3.06 -10.59 -9.63
N ASN A 188 3.15 -11.43 -10.66
CA ASN A 188 4.02 -12.60 -10.67
C ASN A 188 5.50 -12.21 -10.54
N ALA A 189 5.93 -11.14 -11.21
CA ALA A 189 7.30 -10.65 -11.11
C ALA A 189 7.62 -10.14 -9.69
N LEU A 190 6.73 -9.34 -9.09
CA LEU A 190 6.92 -8.85 -7.71
C LEU A 190 6.96 -9.99 -6.69
N MET A 191 6.08 -10.99 -6.86
CA MET A 191 6.05 -12.19 -6.02
C MET A 191 7.33 -13.01 -6.15
N LYS A 192 7.74 -13.35 -7.38
CA LYS A 192 8.99 -14.10 -7.65
C LYS A 192 10.21 -13.35 -7.10
N GLY A 193 10.24 -12.03 -7.24
CA GLY A 193 11.31 -11.19 -6.70
C GLY A 193 11.37 -11.16 -5.18
N PHE A 194 10.22 -11.03 -4.51
CA PHE A 194 10.14 -11.10 -3.06
C PHE A 194 10.57 -12.49 -2.55
N GLY A 195 10.09 -13.56 -3.19
CA GLY A 195 10.51 -14.93 -2.93
C GLY A 195 12.02 -15.11 -3.03
N LEU A 196 12.62 -14.56 -4.09
CA LEU A 196 14.07 -14.62 -4.29
C LEU A 196 14.86 -13.94 -3.16
N LEU A 197 14.41 -12.76 -2.69
CA LEU A 197 15.03 -12.07 -1.56
C LEU A 197 14.91 -12.89 -0.26
N MET A 198 13.73 -13.48 -0.01
CA MET A 198 13.53 -14.38 1.13
C MET A 198 14.47 -15.58 1.09
N PHE A 199 14.54 -16.29 -0.06
CA PHE A 199 15.41 -17.46 -0.19
C PHE A 199 16.89 -17.10 -0.07
N LYS A 200 17.33 -15.97 -0.66
CA LYS A 200 18.71 -15.52 -0.52
C LYS A 200 19.07 -15.15 0.91
N ALA A 201 18.14 -14.55 1.67
CA ALA A 201 18.34 -14.27 3.09
C ALA A 201 18.39 -15.58 3.92
N ALA A 202 17.50 -16.53 3.66
CA ALA A 202 17.47 -17.82 4.36
C ALA A 202 18.70 -18.68 4.05
N PHE A 203 19.20 -18.63 2.81
CA PHE A 203 20.32 -19.44 2.33
C PHE A 203 21.39 -18.58 1.63
N PRO A 204 22.16 -17.74 2.37
CA PRO A 204 23.08 -16.78 1.75
C PRO A 204 24.17 -17.42 0.89
N GLN A 205 24.58 -18.64 1.24
CA GLN A 205 25.65 -19.39 0.56
C GLN A 205 25.14 -20.34 -0.53
N MET A 206 23.82 -20.42 -0.73
CA MET A 206 23.27 -21.27 -1.79
C MET A 206 23.66 -20.73 -3.17
N GLU A 207 24.01 -21.64 -4.07
CA GLU A 207 24.38 -21.32 -5.44
C GLU A 207 23.21 -20.63 -6.17
N HIS A 208 23.50 -19.59 -6.96
CA HIS A 208 22.49 -18.78 -7.64
C HIS A 208 21.54 -19.59 -8.54
N TRP A 209 22.05 -20.64 -9.19
CA TRP A 209 21.20 -21.47 -10.04
C TRP A 209 20.12 -22.20 -9.22
N ARG A 210 20.46 -22.71 -8.02
CA ARG A 210 19.50 -23.35 -7.10
C ARG A 210 18.48 -22.34 -6.58
N LEU A 211 18.93 -21.16 -6.16
CA LEU A 211 18.04 -20.08 -5.72
C LEU A 211 17.03 -19.71 -6.81
N GLY A 212 17.48 -19.65 -8.06
CA GLY A 212 16.62 -19.35 -9.20
C GLY A 212 15.55 -20.41 -9.44
N VAL A 213 15.92 -21.69 -9.32
CA VAL A 213 15.01 -22.82 -9.47
C VAL A 213 13.93 -22.77 -8.39
N VAL A 214 14.34 -22.62 -7.12
CA VAL A 214 13.42 -22.56 -5.98
C VAL A 214 12.48 -21.35 -6.07
N ALA A 215 12.99 -20.20 -6.53
CA ALA A 215 12.18 -18.99 -6.77
C ALA A 215 11.37 -19.02 -8.07
N LYS A 216 11.46 -20.10 -8.87
CA LYS A 216 10.76 -20.27 -10.16
C LYS A 216 10.95 -19.10 -11.13
N LEU A 217 12.18 -18.59 -11.25
CA LEU A 217 12.48 -17.38 -12.05
C LEU A 217 12.38 -17.58 -13.56
N SER A 218 12.54 -18.81 -14.05
CA SER A 218 12.50 -19.12 -15.48
C SER A 218 11.53 -20.25 -15.74
N ASP A 219 10.59 -20.02 -16.66
CA ASP A 219 9.61 -21.05 -17.01
C ASP A 219 10.26 -22.20 -17.82
N SER A 220 11.43 -21.97 -18.43
CA SER A 220 12.20 -22.98 -19.16
C SER A 220 13.19 -23.74 -18.27
N TYR A 221 14.00 -23.02 -17.47
CA TYR A 221 15.09 -23.64 -16.70
C TYR A 221 14.65 -24.14 -15.32
N SER A 222 13.68 -23.49 -14.66
CA SER A 222 13.25 -23.90 -13.31
C SER A 222 12.62 -25.30 -13.27
N PRO A 223 11.84 -25.76 -14.27
CA PRO A 223 11.35 -27.14 -14.31
C PRO A 223 12.40 -28.16 -14.73
N ALA A 224 13.42 -27.75 -15.49
CA ALA A 224 14.45 -28.65 -16.05
C ALA A 224 15.57 -28.99 -15.06
N LEU A 225 15.75 -28.16 -14.02
CA LEU A 225 16.82 -28.29 -13.03
C LEU A 225 16.26 -28.74 -11.68
N ASP A 226 16.94 -29.68 -11.02
CA ASP A 226 16.67 -30.03 -9.63
C ASP A 226 17.59 -29.22 -8.70
N HIS A 227 17.00 -28.34 -7.89
CA HIS A 227 17.71 -27.54 -6.90
C HIS A 227 18.37 -28.36 -5.79
N MET A 228 18.05 -29.65 -5.62
CA MET A 228 18.65 -30.57 -4.66
C MET A 228 19.71 -31.48 -5.28
N ALA A 229 19.91 -31.42 -6.60
CA ALA A 229 20.88 -32.26 -7.30
C ALA A 229 22.32 -32.07 -6.77
N PRO A 230 23.22 -33.05 -6.95
CA PRO A 230 24.64 -32.91 -6.61
C PRO A 230 25.30 -31.70 -7.27
N ARG A 231 26.44 -31.25 -6.70
CA ARG A 231 27.15 -30.07 -7.22
C ARG A 231 27.74 -30.32 -8.62
N SER A 232 28.19 -31.53 -8.90
CA SER A 232 28.54 -31.96 -10.25
C SER A 232 27.30 -32.04 -11.13
N ALA A 233 27.41 -31.54 -12.37
CA ALA A 233 26.37 -31.72 -13.38
C ALA A 233 26.44 -33.13 -13.96
N LYS A 234 25.29 -33.67 -14.38
CA LYS A 234 25.19 -35.01 -14.98
C LYS A 234 25.75 -35.04 -16.41
N ASP A 235 25.59 -33.95 -17.15
CA ASP A 235 26.00 -33.80 -18.54
C ASP A 235 26.32 -32.32 -18.86
N ALA A 236 26.84 -32.08 -20.07
CA ALA A 236 27.22 -30.74 -20.53
C ALA A 236 26.00 -29.80 -20.70
N ILE A 237 24.82 -30.35 -20.95
CA ILE A 237 23.58 -29.58 -21.15
C ILE A 237 23.14 -29.00 -19.80
N GLU A 238 23.04 -29.84 -18.78
CA GLU A 238 22.70 -29.42 -17.41
C GLU A 238 23.73 -28.42 -16.88
N ALA A 239 25.02 -28.61 -17.18
CA ALA A 239 26.05 -27.64 -16.82
C ALA A 239 25.78 -26.26 -17.45
N GLY A 240 25.41 -26.23 -18.74
CA GLY A 240 25.01 -25.00 -19.44
C GLY A 240 23.76 -24.34 -18.82
N ASP A 241 22.73 -25.14 -18.53
CA ASP A 241 21.48 -24.68 -17.93
C ASP A 241 21.71 -24.09 -16.53
N ARG A 242 22.54 -24.73 -15.69
CA ARG A 242 22.92 -24.21 -14.37
C ARG A 242 23.63 -22.86 -14.49
N ILE A 243 24.53 -22.68 -15.48
CA ILE A 243 25.22 -21.40 -15.71
C ILE A 243 24.22 -20.31 -16.12
N LEU A 244 23.33 -20.60 -17.07
CA LEU A 244 22.32 -19.64 -17.53
C LEU A 244 21.35 -19.26 -16.40
N MET A 245 20.90 -20.25 -15.63
CA MET A 245 20.04 -20.02 -14.48
C MET A 245 20.75 -19.17 -13.43
N GLY A 246 22.04 -19.43 -13.16
CA GLY A 246 22.85 -18.59 -12.28
C GLY A 246 22.92 -17.13 -12.72
N LYS A 247 23.09 -16.87 -14.03
CA LYS A 247 23.10 -15.50 -14.60
C LYS A 247 21.74 -14.82 -14.48
N ILE A 248 20.65 -15.54 -14.74
CA ILE A 248 19.27 -15.03 -14.58
C ILE A 248 19.04 -14.63 -13.12
N THR A 249 19.38 -15.51 -12.18
CA THR A 249 19.21 -15.24 -10.75
C THR A 249 20.05 -14.06 -10.29
N TYR A 250 21.31 -13.94 -10.72
CA TYR A 250 22.16 -12.82 -10.36
C TYR A 250 21.54 -11.48 -10.78
N ARG A 251 21.07 -11.38 -12.03
CA ARG A 251 20.40 -10.17 -12.54
C ARG A 251 19.09 -9.89 -11.81
N ALA A 252 18.32 -10.93 -11.52
CA ALA A 252 17.07 -10.80 -10.76
C ALA A 252 17.32 -10.31 -9.33
N LEU A 253 18.33 -10.86 -8.64
CA LEU A 253 18.73 -10.42 -7.30
C LEU A 253 19.07 -8.94 -7.32
N ASP A 254 19.99 -8.52 -8.17
CA ASP A 254 20.38 -7.10 -8.31
C ASP A 254 19.17 -6.19 -8.56
N LYS A 255 18.27 -6.58 -9.48
CA LYS A 255 17.03 -5.86 -9.76
C LYS A 255 16.13 -5.73 -8.52
N TYR A 256 15.84 -6.83 -7.83
CA TYR A 256 14.88 -6.83 -6.72
C TYR A 256 15.46 -6.20 -5.45
N LEU A 257 16.78 -6.22 -5.28
CA LEU A 257 17.48 -5.44 -4.26
C LEU A 257 17.30 -3.94 -4.50
N LYS A 258 17.50 -3.49 -5.74
CA LYS A 258 17.21 -2.10 -6.13
C LYS A 258 15.75 -1.73 -5.91
N ILE A 259 14.82 -2.66 -6.14
CA ILE A 259 13.39 -2.42 -5.87
C ILE A 259 13.13 -2.26 -4.37
N ALA A 260 13.71 -3.09 -3.51
CA ALA A 260 13.58 -2.94 -2.06
C ALA A 260 14.12 -1.58 -1.57
N GLU A 261 15.29 -1.19 -2.07
CA GLU A 261 15.97 0.03 -1.65
C GLU A 261 15.35 1.31 -2.25
N ASN A 262 14.78 1.25 -3.45
CA ASN A 262 13.96 2.35 -3.98
C ASN A 262 12.63 2.47 -3.25
N ALA A 263 12.03 1.35 -2.80
CA ALA A 263 10.82 1.36 -1.98
C ALA A 263 11.04 2.18 -0.70
N ALA A 264 12.22 2.05 -0.09
CA ALA A 264 12.64 2.80 1.08
C ALA A 264 12.86 4.31 0.81
N ARG A 265 12.88 4.73 -0.46
CA ARG A 265 13.00 6.13 -0.91
C ARG A 265 11.69 6.68 -1.48
N GLY A 266 10.57 6.01 -1.22
CA GLY A 266 9.27 6.45 -1.71
C GLY A 266 8.99 6.09 -3.17
N LYS A 267 9.82 5.23 -3.79
CA LYS A 267 9.68 4.84 -5.21
C LYS A 267 9.45 3.34 -5.35
N PHE A 268 8.21 2.92 -5.62
CA PHE A 268 7.92 1.50 -5.81
C PHE A 268 6.85 1.26 -6.88
N PRO A 269 7.01 0.22 -7.72
CA PRO A 269 8.23 -0.54 -7.98
C PRO A 269 9.19 0.26 -8.86
N CYS A 270 10.47 0.33 -8.48
CA CYS A 270 11.50 1.05 -9.24
C CYS A 270 12.83 0.34 -9.09
N SER A 271 13.53 0.06 -10.19
CA SER A 271 14.85 -0.59 -10.17
C SER A 271 15.97 0.33 -10.64
N ASP A 272 15.76 1.65 -10.55
CA ASP A 272 16.75 2.63 -10.96
C ASP A 272 18.03 2.47 -10.13
N PRO A 273 19.21 2.72 -10.72
CA PRO A 273 20.47 2.68 -9.99
C PRO A 273 20.45 3.64 -8.80
N ILE A 274 20.81 3.12 -7.63
CA ILE A 274 20.89 3.87 -6.38
C ILE A 274 22.09 3.37 -5.57
N ASP A 275 22.53 4.20 -4.64
CA ASP A 275 23.53 3.82 -3.65
C ASP A 275 22.88 2.91 -2.61
N ILE A 276 23.43 1.70 -2.49
CA ILE A 276 22.85 0.65 -1.66
C ILE A 276 23.84 0.31 -0.54
N PRO A 277 23.44 0.40 0.74
CA PRO A 277 24.26 -0.12 1.82
C PRO A 277 24.53 -1.62 1.65
N PRO A 278 25.62 -2.15 2.25
CA PRO A 278 25.92 -3.57 2.21
C PRO A 278 24.74 -4.43 2.70
N PHE A 279 24.36 -5.42 1.90
CA PHE A 279 23.33 -6.39 2.28
C PHE A 279 23.90 -7.45 3.22
N ASP A 280 23.63 -7.31 4.52
CA ASP A 280 23.81 -8.41 5.47
C ASP A 280 22.60 -9.35 5.41
N TRP A 281 22.72 -10.38 4.58
CA TRP A 281 21.68 -11.41 4.41
C TRP A 281 21.34 -12.14 5.72
N LYS A 282 22.32 -12.33 6.62
CA LYS A 282 22.08 -13.01 7.90
C LYS A 282 21.23 -12.13 8.80
N GLN A 283 21.56 -10.83 8.87
CA GLN A 283 20.78 -9.86 9.63
C GLN A 283 19.35 -9.73 9.08
N LEU A 284 19.19 -9.64 7.75
CA LEU A 284 17.86 -9.58 7.12
C LEU A 284 17.03 -10.82 7.43
N ASN A 285 17.61 -12.01 7.36
CA ASN A 285 16.91 -13.24 7.73
C ASN A 285 16.51 -13.25 9.22
N LEU A 286 17.39 -12.77 10.10
CA LEU A 286 17.08 -12.65 11.52
C LEU A 286 15.86 -11.73 11.75
N GLU A 287 15.84 -10.55 11.12
CA GLU A 287 14.74 -9.60 11.23
C GLU A 287 13.44 -10.12 10.59
N TYR A 288 13.53 -10.81 9.46
CA TYR A 288 12.39 -11.47 8.81
C TYR A 288 11.78 -12.55 9.71
N ASN A 289 12.62 -13.37 10.35
CA ASN A 289 12.16 -14.41 11.27
C ASN A 289 11.54 -13.82 12.54
N LYS A 290 12.10 -12.74 13.08
CA LYS A 290 11.49 -11.99 14.21
C LYS A 290 10.11 -11.46 13.83
N THR A 291 10.00 -10.84 12.65
CA THR A 291 8.75 -10.31 12.10
C THR A 291 7.72 -11.42 11.96
N THR A 292 8.06 -12.53 11.31
CA THR A 292 7.17 -13.69 11.12
C THR A 292 6.68 -14.26 12.45
N LYS A 293 7.58 -14.44 13.44
CA LYS A 293 7.21 -14.90 14.79
C LYS A 293 6.31 -13.90 15.51
N TRP A 294 6.51 -12.61 15.31
CA TRP A 294 5.65 -11.56 15.87
C TRP A 294 4.25 -11.62 15.26
N GLU A 295 4.14 -11.72 13.92
CA GLU A 295 2.86 -11.81 13.21
C GLU A 295 2.05 -13.04 13.63
N GLN A 296 2.71 -14.20 13.74
CA GLN A 296 2.07 -15.43 14.23
C GLN A 296 1.49 -15.26 15.64
N ARG A 297 2.21 -14.58 16.54
CA ARG A 297 1.72 -14.28 17.89
C ARG A 297 0.54 -13.32 17.88
N LEU A 298 0.59 -12.27 17.05
CA LEU A 298 -0.52 -11.34 16.89
C LEU A 298 -1.78 -12.06 16.38
N LEU A 299 -1.63 -12.88 15.33
CA LEU A 299 -2.74 -13.61 14.73
C LEU A 299 -3.40 -14.55 15.74
N LYS A 300 -2.60 -15.31 16.50
CA LYS A 300 -3.12 -16.15 17.59
C LYS A 300 -3.92 -15.35 18.62
N ARG A 301 -3.47 -14.15 18.99
CA ARG A 301 -4.18 -13.28 19.94
C ARG A 301 -5.51 -12.76 19.37
N VAL A 302 -5.54 -12.37 18.09
CA VAL A 302 -6.76 -11.88 17.43
C VAL A 302 -7.79 -13.00 17.32
N LEU A 303 -7.38 -14.18 16.84
CA LEU A 303 -8.27 -15.34 16.73
C LEU A 303 -8.85 -15.77 18.08
N ALA A 304 -8.05 -15.76 19.15
CA ALA A 304 -8.53 -16.05 20.49
C ALA A 304 -9.60 -15.06 20.98
N LYS A 305 -9.45 -13.76 20.65
CA LYS A 305 -10.45 -12.73 20.99
C LYS A 305 -11.75 -12.91 20.21
N GLU A 306 -11.68 -13.23 18.93
CA GLU A 306 -12.87 -13.48 18.10
C GLU A 306 -13.65 -14.70 18.60
N GLN A 307 -12.95 -15.78 18.95
CA GLN A 307 -13.57 -16.97 19.54
C GLN A 307 -14.27 -16.64 20.87
N HIS A 308 -13.63 -15.84 21.72
CA HIS A 308 -14.21 -15.41 22.99
C HIS A 308 -15.44 -14.49 22.80
N SER A 309 -15.40 -13.59 21.82
CA SER A 309 -16.53 -12.73 21.46
C SER A 309 -17.72 -13.54 20.94
N LYS A 310 -17.47 -14.56 20.09
CA LYS A 310 -18.52 -15.44 19.58
C LYS A 310 -19.13 -16.31 20.67
N SER A 311 -18.34 -16.82 21.62
CA SER A 311 -18.84 -17.61 22.75
C SER A 311 -19.68 -16.80 23.75
N ASN A 312 -19.48 -15.49 23.83
CA ASN A 312 -20.25 -14.60 24.71
C ASN A 312 -21.59 -14.14 24.08
N ILE A 313 -21.73 -14.23 22.76
CA ILE A 313 -22.99 -13.92 22.05
C ILE A 313 -23.94 -15.14 22.04
N THR A 314 -23.40 -16.35 22.22
CA THR A 314 -24.17 -17.61 22.22
C THR A 314 -24.49 -18.16 23.61
N LYS A 315 -24.24 -17.41 24.69
CA LYS A 315 -24.73 -17.77 26.03
C LYS A 315 -26.11 -17.12 26.25
N PRO A 316 -27.17 -17.92 26.51
CA PRO A 316 -28.51 -17.42 26.75
C PRO A 316 -28.63 -16.60 28.04
#